data_AF-A0A640Y9F6-F1
#
_entry.id   AF-A0A640Y9F6-F1
#
_cell.length_a   1.000
_cell.length_b   1.000
_cell.length_c   1.000
_cell.angle_alpha   90.00
_cell.angle_beta   90.00
_cell.angle_gamma   90.00
#
_symmetry.space_group_name_H-M   'P 1'
#
loop_
_entity.id
_entity.type
_entity.pdbx_description
1 polymer ?
#
loop_
_entity_poly.entity_id
_entity_poly.type
_entity_poly.pdbx_seq_one_letter_code
_entity_poly.pdbx_strand_id
1 'polypeptide(L)'
;GAGVPDEVVAAGAGGDYERALEVSRAEFERLEDEGRQEEAPYALCLGYRIRYILDMNAREAMHVCELRSGREGHPTYRAVAQAMHEQISAVHPAIGAAMRHVDSSSEPRLERIMSEIRTHRRRAALSGRP
;
A
#
# COMPACT_ATOMS: atom_id res chain seq x y z
N GLY A 1 4.57 5.30 13.81
CA GLY A 1 3.21 5.79 14.11
C GLY A 1 2.20 5.15 13.17
N ALA A 2 1.01 4.84 13.66
CA ALA A 2 -0.11 4.23 12.93
C ALA A 2 -1.36 5.14 12.99
N GLY A 3 -2.35 4.90 12.13
CA GLY A 3 -3.64 5.60 12.16
C GLY A 3 -4.74 4.73 11.59
N VAL A 4 -5.99 5.02 11.96
CA VAL A 4 -7.16 4.30 11.45
C VAL A 4 -7.45 4.76 10.02
N PRO A 5 -7.55 3.86 9.03
CA PRO A 5 -7.98 4.22 7.68
C PRO A 5 -9.43 4.72 7.67
N ASP A 6 -9.72 5.74 6.86
CA ASP A 6 -11.06 6.32 6.74
C ASP A 6 -12.12 5.29 6.33
N GLU A 7 -11.73 4.32 5.50
CA GLU A 7 -12.62 3.23 5.07
C GLU A 7 -13.02 2.31 6.23
N VAL A 8 -12.11 2.12 7.21
CA VAL A 8 -12.38 1.31 8.41
C VAL A 8 -13.32 2.07 9.36
N VAL A 9 -13.16 3.39 9.46
CA VAL A 9 -14.09 4.26 10.20
C VAL A 9 -15.47 4.23 9.54
N ALA A 10 -15.54 4.40 8.22
CA ALA A 10 -16.78 4.36 7.45
C ALA A 10 -17.50 3.00 7.55
N ALA A 11 -16.74 1.91 7.72
CA ALA A 11 -17.28 0.58 7.97
C ALA A 11 -17.76 0.35 9.42
N GLY A 12 -17.61 1.33 10.31
CA GLY A 12 -17.99 1.23 11.73
C GLY A 12 -17.01 0.41 12.59
N ALA A 13 -15.85 0.03 12.04
CA ALA A 13 -14.85 -0.80 12.70
C ALA A 13 -13.67 0.01 13.28
N GLY A 14 -13.78 1.34 13.33
CA GLY A 14 -12.71 2.23 13.79
C GLY A 14 -12.21 1.92 15.20
N GLY A 15 -13.12 1.76 16.17
CA GLY A 15 -12.75 1.46 17.55
C GLY A 15 -12.08 0.10 17.72
N ASP A 16 -12.50 -0.91 16.96
CA ASP A 16 -11.85 -2.22 16.96
C ASP A 16 -10.43 -2.15 16.41
N TYR A 17 -10.22 -1.33 15.37
CA TYR A 17 -8.91 -1.10 14.78
C TYR A 17 -7.98 -0.35 15.74
N GLU A 18 -8.46 0.72 16.40
CA GLU A 18 -7.69 1.46 17.41
C GLU A 18 -7.25 0.55 18.55
N ARG A 19 -8.18 -0.26 19.06
CA ARG A 19 -7.87 -1.25 20.11
C ARG A 19 -6.82 -2.26 19.66
N ALA A 20 -6.86 -2.74 18.41
CA ALA A 20 -5.83 -3.63 17.89
C ALA A 20 -4.44 -2.94 17.80
N LEU A 21 -4.40 -1.67 17.40
CA LEU A 21 -3.17 -0.88 17.41
C LEU A 21 -2.62 -0.66 18.81
N GLU A 22 -3.48 -0.47 19.80
CA GLU A 22 -3.11 -0.31 21.21
C GLU A 22 -2.54 -1.61 21.80
N VAL A 23 -3.24 -2.73 21.60
CA VAL A 23 -2.78 -4.05 22.08
C VAL A 23 -1.41 -4.41 21.51
N SER A 24 -1.23 -4.23 20.18
CA SER A 24 0.06 -4.52 19.54
C SER A 24 1.19 -3.60 20.00
N ARG A 25 0.87 -2.34 20.36
CA ARG A 25 1.85 -1.42 20.94
C ARG A 25 2.27 -1.82 22.35
N ALA A 26 1.30 -2.14 23.20
CA ALA A 26 1.59 -2.55 24.56
C ALA A 26 2.48 -3.80 24.59
N GLU A 27 2.24 -4.73 23.66
CA GLU A 27 3.09 -5.91 23.51
C GLU A 27 4.49 -5.57 22.99
N PHE A 28 4.60 -4.66 22.01
CA PHE A 28 5.89 -4.14 21.57
C PHE A 28 6.70 -3.53 22.73
N GLU A 29 6.06 -2.69 23.55
CA GLU A 29 6.68 -2.03 24.70
C GLU A 29 7.11 -3.05 25.76
N ARG A 30 6.27 -4.04 26.07
CA ARG A 30 6.61 -5.14 26.99
C ARG A 30 7.85 -5.92 26.51
N LEU A 31 7.93 -6.19 25.21
CA LEU A 31 9.07 -6.93 24.63
C LEU A 31 10.36 -6.10 24.64
N GLU A 32 10.28 -4.80 24.36
CA GLU A 32 11.42 -3.89 24.51
C GLU A 32 11.91 -3.83 25.97
N ASP A 33 10.99 -3.73 26.94
CA ASP A 33 11.30 -3.69 28.38
C ASP A 33 11.98 -4.98 28.88
N GLU A 34 11.69 -6.12 28.24
CA GLU A 34 12.33 -7.41 28.49
C GLU A 34 13.67 -7.59 27.76
N GLY A 35 14.12 -6.58 26.99
CA GLY A 35 15.35 -6.61 26.20
C GLY A 35 15.25 -7.43 24.92
N ARG A 36 14.04 -7.76 24.45
CA ARG A 36 13.76 -8.58 23.27
C ARG A 36 13.56 -7.72 22.01
N GLN A 37 14.57 -6.92 21.69
CA GLN A 37 14.46 -5.87 20.67
C GLN A 37 14.30 -6.40 19.25
N GLU A 38 14.83 -7.58 18.96
CA GLU A 38 14.70 -8.19 17.63
C GLU A 38 13.28 -8.73 17.40
N GLU A 39 12.61 -9.15 18.47
CA GLU A 39 11.28 -9.75 18.39
C GLU A 39 10.16 -8.74 18.60
N ALA A 40 10.41 -7.64 19.32
CA ALA A 40 9.42 -6.60 19.58
C ALA A 40 8.68 -6.12 18.31
N PRO A 41 9.36 -5.82 17.18
CA PRO A 41 8.68 -5.37 15.96
C PRO A 41 7.65 -6.35 15.40
N TYR A 42 7.79 -7.67 15.68
CA TYR A 42 6.86 -8.68 15.22
C TYR A 42 5.51 -8.65 15.93
N ALA A 43 5.42 -7.99 17.09
CA ALA A 43 4.15 -7.78 17.78
C ALA A 43 3.29 -6.70 17.12
N LEU A 44 3.89 -5.77 16.35
CA LEU A 44 3.19 -4.64 15.77
C LEU A 44 2.25 -5.06 14.62
N CYS A 45 1.04 -4.49 14.62
CA CYS A 45 0.16 -4.60 13.46
C CYS A 45 0.78 -3.97 12.20
N LEU A 46 0.37 -4.44 11.02
CA LEU A 46 0.85 -3.89 9.73
C LEU A 46 0.46 -2.43 9.45
N GLY A 47 -0.41 -1.83 10.27
CA GLY A 47 -0.79 -0.41 10.17
C GLY A 47 0.30 0.57 10.64
N TYR A 48 1.37 0.08 11.26
CA TYR A 48 2.50 0.91 11.68
C TYR A 48 3.40 1.28 10.50
N ARG A 49 3.74 2.57 10.39
CA ARG A 49 4.65 3.07 9.35
C ARG A 49 6.08 2.60 9.62
N ILE A 50 6.71 2.07 8.57
CA ILE A 50 8.12 1.68 8.54
C ILE A 50 8.88 2.69 7.68
N ARG A 51 10.10 3.03 8.12
CA ARG A 51 11.05 3.79 7.31
C ARG A 51 11.96 2.80 6.60
N TYR A 52 12.15 3.01 5.30
CA TYR A 52 13.05 2.19 4.49
C TYR A 52 13.77 3.10 3.49
N ILE A 53 14.90 2.61 3.00
CA ILE A 53 15.69 3.22 1.94
C ILE A 53 15.67 2.24 0.78
N LEU A 54 15.39 2.75 -0.43
CA LEU A 54 15.57 2.00 -1.67
C LEU A 54 16.79 2.56 -2.38
N ASP A 55 17.82 1.74 -2.51
CA ASP A 55 18.93 2.00 -3.42
C ASP A 55 18.65 1.25 -4.73
N MET A 56 18.58 2.00 -5.83
CA MET A 56 18.13 1.48 -7.12
C MET A 56 18.85 2.20 -8.25
N ASN A 57 19.24 1.44 -9.27
CA ASN A 57 19.63 2.01 -10.55
C ASN A 57 18.40 2.47 -11.36
N ALA A 58 18.64 3.21 -12.44
CA ALA A 58 17.58 3.77 -13.28
C ALA A 58 16.62 2.72 -13.87
N ARG A 59 17.11 1.51 -14.17
CA ARG A 59 16.30 0.41 -14.72
C ARG A 59 15.37 -0.18 -13.66
N GLU A 60 15.87 -0.37 -12.44
CA GLU A 60 15.07 -0.81 -11.30
C GLU A 60 14.00 0.22 -10.94
N ALA A 61 14.39 1.50 -10.87
CA ALA A 61 13.46 2.58 -10.60
C ALA A 61 12.35 2.67 -11.67
N MET A 62 12.70 2.52 -12.95
CA MET A 62 11.72 2.44 -14.04
C MET A 62 10.73 1.30 -13.83
N HIS A 63 11.22 0.09 -13.54
CA HIS A 63 10.35 -1.06 -13.31
C HIS A 63 9.41 -0.85 -12.11
N VAL A 64 9.93 -0.34 -10.99
CA VAL A 64 9.14 -0.04 -9.80
C VAL A 64 8.09 1.03 -10.09
N CYS A 65 8.45 2.15 -10.72
CA CYS A 65 7.53 3.24 -11.01
C CYS A 65 6.40 2.80 -11.94
N GLU A 66 6.72 2.10 -13.04
CA GLU A 66 5.72 1.62 -14.00
C GLU A 66 4.80 0.55 -13.39
N LEU A 67 5.35 -0.40 -12.62
CA LEU A 67 4.56 -1.47 -12.01
C LEU A 67 3.66 -0.94 -10.87
N ARG A 68 4.19 -0.08 -10.01
CA ARG A 68 3.52 0.33 -8.76
C ARG A 68 2.62 1.55 -8.89
N SER A 69 2.77 2.34 -9.96
CA SER A 69 1.81 3.40 -10.29
C SER A 69 0.50 2.86 -10.86
N GLY A 70 0.48 1.61 -11.36
CA GLY A 70 -0.68 0.99 -11.99
C GLY A 70 -1.94 1.01 -11.12
N ARG A 71 -3.10 1.13 -11.79
CA ARG A 71 -4.44 1.29 -11.18
C ARG A 71 -4.86 0.21 -10.21
N GLU A 72 -4.37 -1.01 -10.39
CA GLU A 72 -4.68 -2.14 -9.51
C GLU A 72 -3.88 -2.10 -8.19
N GLY A 73 -2.91 -1.20 -8.07
CA GLY A 73 -2.08 -1.01 -6.88
C GLY A 73 -2.80 -0.31 -5.73
N HIS A 74 -2.32 -0.54 -4.50
CA HIS A 74 -2.79 0.18 -3.32
C HIS A 74 -2.52 1.69 -3.47
N PRO A 75 -3.46 2.59 -3.11
CA PRO A 75 -3.31 4.04 -3.30
C PRO A 75 -2.00 4.60 -2.76
N THR A 76 -1.58 4.17 -1.57
CA THR A 76 -0.30 4.57 -0.96
C THR A 76 0.92 4.19 -1.80
N TYR A 77 0.95 2.99 -2.39
CA TYR A 77 2.07 2.57 -3.23
C TYR A 77 2.09 3.31 -4.56
N ARG A 78 0.92 3.62 -5.13
CA ARG A 78 0.81 4.44 -6.33
C ARG A 78 1.36 5.84 -6.10
N ALA A 79 0.96 6.47 -5.00
CA ALA A 79 1.45 7.80 -4.63
C ALA A 79 2.98 7.83 -4.47
N VAL A 80 3.56 6.80 -3.84
CA VAL A 80 5.03 6.68 -3.71
C VAL A 80 5.69 6.52 -5.08
N ALA A 81 5.17 5.64 -5.95
CA ALA A 81 5.71 5.44 -7.30
C ALA A 81 5.63 6.70 -8.18
N GLN A 82 4.52 7.44 -8.10
CA GLN A 82 4.33 8.70 -8.79
C GLN A 82 5.31 9.77 -8.28
N ALA A 83 5.45 9.90 -6.96
CA ALA A 83 6.42 10.82 -6.36
C ALA A 83 7.86 10.46 -6.75
N MET A 84 8.21 9.17 -6.78
CA MET A 84 9.52 8.72 -7.26
C MET A 84 9.76 9.13 -8.72
N HIS A 85 8.79 8.91 -9.61
CA HIS A 85 8.88 9.32 -11.01
C HIS A 85 9.05 10.83 -11.17
N GLU A 86 8.32 11.63 -10.37
CA GLU A 86 8.44 13.09 -10.36
C GLU A 86 9.85 13.54 -9.94
N GLN A 87 10.36 13.01 -8.81
CA GLN A 87 11.69 13.36 -8.31
C GLN A 87 12.81 12.94 -9.28
N ILE A 88 12.69 11.76 -9.89
CA ILE A 88 13.66 11.30 -10.91
C ILE A 88 13.59 12.19 -12.15
N SER A 89 12.39 12.56 -12.61
CA SER A 89 12.21 13.39 -13.81
C SER A 89 12.76 14.80 -13.61
N ALA A 90 12.67 15.34 -12.39
CA ALA A 90 13.23 16.65 -12.04
C ALA A 90 14.75 16.70 -12.14
N VAL A 91 15.45 15.61 -11.78
CA VAL A 91 16.93 15.53 -11.81
C VAL A 91 17.45 14.97 -13.14
N HIS A 92 16.75 13.99 -13.72
CA HIS A 92 17.13 13.26 -14.93
C HIS A 92 15.97 13.19 -15.94
N PRO A 93 15.69 14.29 -16.68
CA PRO A 93 14.53 14.35 -17.57
C PRO A 93 14.48 13.25 -18.64
N ALA A 94 15.63 12.87 -19.20
CA ALA A 94 15.70 11.80 -20.20
C ALA A 94 15.33 10.41 -19.62
N ILE A 95 15.67 10.15 -18.35
CA ILE A 95 15.30 8.91 -17.66
C ILE A 95 13.80 8.92 -17.37
N GLY A 96 13.30 10.04 -16.83
CA GLY A 96 11.86 10.22 -16.57
C GLY A 96 11.00 10.03 -17.83
N ALA A 97 11.44 10.62 -18.95
CA ALA A 97 10.78 10.49 -20.26
C ALA A 97 10.82 9.06 -20.83
N ALA A 98 11.80 8.24 -20.41
CA ALA A 98 11.88 6.85 -20.83
C ALA A 98 10.84 5.95 -20.11
N MET A 99 10.31 6.37 -18.96
CA MET A 99 9.28 5.65 -18.21
C MET A 99 7.89 5.94 -18.79
N ARG A 100 7.49 5.20 -19.84
CA ARG A 100 6.28 5.47 -20.62
C ARG A 100 5.00 4.89 -20.04
N HIS A 101 5.09 3.96 -19.08
CA HIS A 101 3.93 3.27 -18.52
C HIS A 101 3.57 3.72 -17.10
N VAL A 102 4.14 4.84 -16.63
CA VAL A 102 3.76 5.42 -15.34
C VAL A 102 2.34 5.98 -15.45
N ASP A 103 1.45 5.50 -14.58
CA ASP A 103 0.09 6.01 -14.49
C ASP A 103 0.05 7.26 -13.59
N SER A 104 -0.24 8.41 -14.20
CA SER A 104 -0.32 9.72 -13.52
C SER A 104 -1.70 10.04 -12.96
N SER A 105 -2.69 9.12 -13.07
CA SER A 105 -4.03 9.37 -12.54
C SER A 105 -4.03 9.38 -11.01
N SER A 106 -4.68 10.38 -10.41
CA SER A 106 -4.73 10.59 -8.96
C SER A 106 -6.01 10.02 -8.31
N GLU A 107 -7.08 9.81 -9.09
CA GLU A 107 -8.36 9.36 -8.53
C GLU A 107 -8.34 7.85 -8.22
N PRO A 108 -8.70 7.43 -6.98
CA PRO A 108 -8.99 6.04 -6.67
C PRO A 108 -10.32 5.68 -7.33
N ARG A 109 -10.24 5.26 -8.59
CA ARG A 109 -11.43 4.85 -9.32
C ARG A 109 -11.96 3.57 -8.69
N LEU A 110 -13.28 3.46 -8.57
CA LEU A 110 -14.06 2.27 -8.17
C LEU A 110 -13.75 1.01 -9.03
N GLU A 111 -12.74 1.02 -9.88
CA GLU A 111 -12.40 -0.04 -10.83
C GLU A 111 -12.02 -1.36 -10.14
N ARG A 112 -11.43 -1.30 -8.94
CA ARG A 112 -11.24 -2.50 -8.11
C ARG A 112 -12.59 -3.11 -7.71
N ILE A 113 -13.52 -2.29 -7.20
CA ILE A 113 -14.90 -2.72 -6.90
C ILE A 113 -15.57 -3.26 -8.18
N MET A 114 -15.38 -2.62 -9.33
CA MET A 114 -15.95 -3.10 -10.60
C MET A 114 -15.30 -4.42 -11.07
N SER A 115 -14.01 -4.64 -10.82
CA SER A 115 -13.30 -5.88 -11.12
C SER A 115 -13.76 -7.02 -10.20
N GLU A 116 -13.95 -6.72 -8.90
CA GLU A 116 -14.51 -7.63 -7.92
C GLU A 116 -15.97 -7.98 -8.26
N ILE A 117 -16.79 -7.01 -8.67
CA ILE A 117 -18.16 -7.22 -9.18
C ILE A 117 -18.17 -8.10 -10.43
N ARG A 118 -17.27 -7.85 -11.40
CA ARG A 118 -17.16 -8.69 -12.61
C ARG A 118 -16.75 -10.12 -12.27
N THR A 119 -15.81 -10.28 -11.35
CA THR A 119 -15.35 -11.60 -10.88
C THR A 119 -16.46 -12.33 -10.15
N HIS A 120 -17.22 -11.65 -9.29
CA HIS A 120 -18.39 -12.20 -8.61
C HIS A 120 -19.49 -12.60 -9.61
N ARG A 121 -19.79 -11.75 -10.60
CA ARG A 121 -20.76 -12.05 -11.68
C ARG A 121 -20.34 -13.27 -12.50
N ARG A 122 -19.06 -13.41 -12.85
CA ARG A 122 -18.53 -14.60 -13.55
C ARG A 122 -18.67 -15.86 -12.71
N ARG A 123 -18.36 -15.80 -11.40
CA ARG A 123 -18.52 -16.93 -10.48
C ARG A 123 -19.99 -17.34 -10.32
N ALA A 124 -20.90 -16.39 -10.16
CA ALA A 124 -22.34 -16.66 -10.06
C ALA A 124 -22.91 -17.27 -11.35
N ALA A 125 -22.43 -16.85 -12.52
CA ALA A 125 -22.84 -17.45 -13.80
C ALA A 125 -22.34 -18.90 -13.99
N LEU A 126 -21.21 -19.26 -13.36
CA LEU A 126 -20.67 -20.62 -13.39
C LEU A 126 -21.37 -21.56 -12.39
N SER A 127 -21.86 -21.04 -11.25
CA SER A 127 -22.62 -21.83 -10.27
C SER A 127 -24.11 -22.00 -10.60
N GLY A 128 -24.60 -21.35 -11.66
CA GLY A 128 -26.00 -21.35 -12.07
C GLY A 128 -26.32 -22.19 -13.32
N ARG A 129 -25.41 -23.06 -13.77
CA ARG A 129 -25.72 -24.03 -14.83
C ARG A 129 -26.25 -25.32 -14.17
N PRO A 130 -27.45 -25.80 -14.54
CA PRO A 130 -27.98 -27.08 -14.04
C PRO A 130 -27.09 -28.26 -14.44
#